data_AF-A0A7S2MM43-F1
#
_entry.id   AF-A0A7S2MM43-F1
#
_cell.length_a   1.000
_cell.length_b   1.000
_cell.length_c   1.000
_cell.angle_alpha   90.00
_cell.angle_beta   90.00
_cell.angle_gamma   90.00
#
_symmetry.space_group_name_H-M   'P 1'
#
loop_
_entity.id
_entity.type
_entity.pdbx_description
1 polymer ?
#
loop_
_entity_poly.entity_id
_entity_poly.type
_entity_poly.pdbx_seq_one_letter_code
_entity_poly.pdbx_strand_id
1 'polypeptide(L)'
;TPGLWSYSINWTLTTWLQSIEMAHVPAYAALLGCVLHVPVNLLFIHAFGWGYEGVGAATVLFQLIQPISISLYLWGTEHGRERLLEQTGGKAIGRTHLSFKKEAVAAMTSLK
;
A
#
# COMPACT_ATOMS: atom_id res chain seq x y z
N THR A 1 -5.24 -4.31 -16.65
CA THR A 1 -5.87 -3.05 -16.21
C THR A 1 -5.09 -2.49 -15.02
N PRO A 2 -5.08 -1.17 -14.77
CA PRO A 2 -4.33 -0.55 -13.66
C PRO A 2 -4.64 -1.17 -12.29
N GLY A 3 -5.89 -1.58 -12.10
CA GLY A 3 -6.35 -2.26 -10.89
C GLY A 3 -5.66 -3.60 -10.60
N LEU A 4 -5.39 -4.41 -11.63
CA LEU A 4 -4.67 -5.68 -11.48
C LEU A 4 -3.22 -5.48 -11.04
N TRP A 5 -2.52 -4.51 -11.63
CA TRP A 5 -1.17 -4.16 -11.20
C TRP A 5 -1.13 -3.71 -9.74
N SER A 6 -2.07 -2.84 -9.34
CA SER A 6 -2.18 -2.40 -7.95
C SER A 6 -2.50 -3.56 -7.00
N TYR A 7 -3.35 -4.48 -7.42
CA TYR A 7 -3.69 -5.66 -6.63
C TYR A 7 -2.46 -6.56 -6.41
N SER A 8 -1.65 -6.78 -7.44
CA SER A 8 -0.39 -7.53 -7.32
C SER A 8 0.58 -6.84 -6.35
N ILE A 9 0.72 -5.52 -6.43
CA ILE A 9 1.56 -4.74 -5.49
C ILE A 9 1.04 -4.91 -4.06
N ASN A 10 -0.27 -4.80 -3.86
CA ASN A 10 -0.90 -4.93 -2.55
C ASN A 10 -0.66 -6.31 -1.93
N TRP A 11 -0.78 -7.37 -2.73
CA TRP A 11 -0.50 -8.74 -2.28
C TRP A 11 0.95 -8.92 -1.86
N THR A 12 1.89 -8.47 -2.69
CA THR A 12 3.32 -8.55 -2.39
C THR A 12 3.66 -7.79 -1.10
N LEU A 13 3.16 -6.55 -0.96
CA LEU A 13 3.37 -5.74 0.24
C LEU A 13 2.75 -6.38 1.48
N THR A 14 1.55 -6.94 1.37
CA THR A 14 0.85 -7.57 2.49
C THR A 14 1.64 -8.78 3.00
N THR A 15 2.01 -9.69 2.12
CA THR A 15 2.77 -10.90 2.48
C THR A 15 4.12 -10.53 3.08
N TRP A 16 4.82 -9.54 2.49
CA TRP A 16 6.11 -9.09 3.01
C TRP A 16 5.97 -8.46 4.41
N LEU A 17 5.00 -7.56 4.61
CA LEU A 17 4.75 -6.95 5.92
C LEU A 17 4.35 -7.98 6.98
N GLN A 18 3.57 -9.00 6.59
CA GLN A 18 3.26 -10.11 7.48
C GLN A 18 4.51 -10.91 7.86
N SER A 19 5.45 -11.10 6.93
CA SER A 19 6.69 -11.83 7.20
C SER A 19 7.66 -11.10 8.14
N ILE A 20 7.56 -9.77 8.24
CA ILE A 20 8.36 -8.94 9.15
C ILE A 20 7.55 -8.46 10.37
N GLU A 21 6.53 -9.22 10.78
CA GLU A 21 5.72 -8.95 11.98
C GLU A 21 4.99 -7.59 11.99
N MET A 22 4.74 -7.03 10.80
CA MET A 22 3.99 -5.78 10.59
C MET A 22 2.60 -6.01 9.99
N ALA A 23 1.98 -7.16 10.30
CA ALA A 23 0.67 -7.58 9.77
C ALA A 23 -0.49 -6.62 10.08
N HIS A 24 -0.37 -5.80 11.13
CA HIS A 24 -1.38 -4.79 11.48
C HIS A 24 -1.48 -3.67 10.45
N VAL A 25 -0.38 -3.31 9.77
CA VAL A 25 -0.35 -2.24 8.75
C VAL A 25 -1.28 -2.55 7.57
N PRO A 26 -1.16 -3.70 6.88
CA PRO A 26 -2.10 -4.06 5.83
C PRO A 26 -3.51 -4.29 6.37
N ALA A 27 -3.68 -4.75 7.61
CA ALA A 27 -5.01 -4.91 8.22
C ALA A 27 -5.76 -3.57 8.37
N TYR A 28 -5.08 -2.51 8.85
CA TYR A 28 -5.68 -1.18 8.92
C TYR A 28 -6.00 -0.61 7.54
N ALA A 29 -5.12 -0.82 6.55
CA ALA A 29 -5.37 -0.40 5.17
C ALA A 29 -6.57 -1.14 4.55
N ALA A 30 -6.71 -2.44 4.83
CA ALA A 30 -7.86 -3.24 4.40
C ALA A 30 -9.17 -2.76 5.04
N LEU A 31 -9.14 -2.41 6.33
CA LEU A 31 -10.30 -1.84 7.02
C LEU A 31 -10.72 -0.51 6.40
N LEU A 32 -9.77 0.40 6.14
CA LEU A 32 -10.04 1.67 5.45
C LEU A 32 -10.68 1.43 4.08
N GLY A 33 -10.14 0.48 3.32
CA GLY A 33 -10.74 0.06 2.06
C GLY A 33 -12.19 -0.39 2.26
N CYS A 34 -12.43 -1.31 3.20
CA CYS A 34 -13.75 -1.89 3.46
C CYS A 34 -14.79 -0.81 3.79
N VAL A 35 -14.45 0.14 4.67
CA VAL A 35 -15.32 1.25 5.06
C VAL A 35 -15.62 2.16 3.86
N LEU A 36 -14.62 2.45 3.03
CA LEU A 36 -14.79 3.29 1.84
C LEU A 36 -15.48 2.59 0.67
N HIS A 37 -15.56 1.25 0.69
CA HIS A 37 -16.07 0.47 -0.43
C HIS A 37 -17.53 0.80 -0.78
N VAL A 38 -18.41 0.85 0.22
CA VAL A 38 -19.85 1.12 0.00
C VAL A 38 -20.10 2.59 -0.40
N PRO A 39 -19.57 3.60 0.31
CA PRO A 39 -19.76 5.00 -0.07
C PRO A 39 -19.27 5.34 -1.48
N VAL A 40 -18.10 4.83 -1.87
CA VAL A 40 -17.51 5.09 -3.19
C VAL A 40 -18.34 4.46 -4.31
N ASN A 41 -18.87 3.25 -4.11
CA ASN A 41 -19.80 2.63 -5.06
C ASN A 41 -21.07 3.47 -5.19
N LEU A 42 -21.67 3.92 -4.08
CA LEU A 42 -22.87 4.77 -4.13
C LEU A 42 -22.60 6.09 -4.85
N LEU A 43 -21.44 6.72 -4.62
CA LEU A 43 -21.03 7.94 -5.29
C LEU A 43 -20.93 7.75 -6.81
N PHE A 44 -20.23 6.72 -7.28
CA PHE A 44 -20.06 6.49 -8.72
C PHE A 44 -21.33 6.03 -9.43
N ILE A 45 -22.14 5.20 -8.77
CA ILE A 45 -23.37 4.68 -9.38
C ILE A 45 -24.45 5.78 -9.42
N HIS A 46 -24.69 6.47 -8.29
CA HIS A 46 -25.85 7.35 -8.13
C HIS A 46 -25.53 8.82 -8.37
N ALA A 47 -24.40 9.34 -7.86
CA ALA A 47 -24.09 10.76 -7.97
C ALA A 47 -23.51 11.12 -9.35
N PHE A 48 -22.65 10.26 -9.91
CA PHE A 48 -22.10 10.44 -11.25
C PHE A 48 -22.99 9.85 -12.37
N GLY A 49 -24.00 9.04 -12.01
CA GLY A 49 -24.93 8.45 -12.97
C GLY A 49 -24.30 7.40 -13.89
N TRP A 50 -23.16 6.83 -13.52
CA TRP A 50 -22.40 5.90 -14.38
C TRP A 50 -22.94 4.46 -14.35
N GLY A 51 -23.97 4.17 -13.54
CA GLY A 51 -24.60 2.85 -13.48
C GLY A 51 -23.58 1.74 -13.25
N TYR A 52 -23.55 0.74 -14.13
CA TYR A 52 -22.65 -0.41 -14.04
C TYR A 52 -21.16 -0.05 -14.24
N GLU A 53 -20.85 0.92 -15.11
CA GLU A 53 -19.45 1.34 -15.34
C GLU A 53 -18.86 1.98 -14.08
N GLY A 54 -19.70 2.64 -13.27
CA GLY A 54 -19.34 3.18 -11.96
C GLY A 54 -18.83 2.11 -10.99
N VAL A 55 -19.37 0.89 -11.05
CA VAL A 55 -18.90 -0.24 -10.23
C VAL A 55 -17.47 -0.64 -10.60
N GLY A 56 -17.16 -0.65 -11.90
CA GLY A 56 -15.81 -0.93 -12.40
C GLY A 56 -14.80 0.11 -11.94
N ALA A 57 -15.15 1.40 -12.06
CA ALA A 57 -14.32 2.51 -11.59
C ALA A 57 -14.09 2.47 -10.06
N ALA A 58 -15.15 2.21 -9.29
CA ALA A 58 -15.07 2.06 -7.83
C ALA A 58 -14.13 0.91 -7.43
N THR A 59 -14.19 -0.21 -8.14
CA THR A 59 -13.35 -1.38 -7.90
C THR A 59 -11.87 -1.08 -8.14
N VAL A 60 -11.54 -0.39 -9.24
CA VAL A 60 -10.17 0.02 -9.53
C VAL A 60 -9.66 0.99 -8.47
N LEU A 61 -10.49 1.94 -8.02
CA LEU A 61 -10.11 2.88 -6.97
C LEU A 61 -9.83 2.16 -5.63
N PHE A 62 -10.66 1.18 -5.27
CA PHE A 62 -10.44 0.37 -4.08
C PHE A 62 -9.13 -0.44 -4.15
N GLN A 63 -8.82 -1.01 -5.30
CA GLN A 63 -7.57 -1.75 -5.54
C GLN A 63 -6.33 -0.84 -5.40
N LEU A 64 -6.48 0.47 -5.56
CA LEU A 64 -5.42 1.47 -5.37
C LEU A 64 -5.30 1.94 -3.91
N ILE A 65 -6.42 2.12 -3.20
CA ILE A 65 -6.43 2.69 -1.85
C ILE A 65 -5.53 1.91 -0.89
N GLN A 66 -5.61 0.58 -0.86
CA GLN A 66 -4.85 -0.24 0.08
C GLN A 66 -3.31 -0.12 -0.10
N PRO A 67 -2.73 -0.43 -1.28
CA PRO A 67 -1.28 -0.34 -1.47
C PRO A 67 -0.76 1.09 -1.36
N ILE A 68 -1.55 2.10 -1.74
CA ILE A 68 -1.19 3.51 -1.53
C ILE A 68 -1.13 3.83 -0.04
N SER A 69 -2.14 3.44 0.74
CA SER A 69 -2.18 3.69 2.19
C SER A 69 -1.00 3.03 2.91
N ILE A 70 -0.70 1.78 2.54
CA ILE A 70 0.49 1.07 3.05
C ILE A 70 1.77 1.82 2.68
N SER A 71 1.93 2.20 1.42
CA SER A 71 3.14 2.89 0.94
C SER A 71 3.32 4.26 1.60
N LEU A 72 2.24 5.02 1.78
CA LEU A 72 2.25 6.31 2.47
C LEU A 72 2.64 6.14 3.95
N TYR A 73 2.14 5.12 4.63
CA TYR A 73 2.56 4.84 6.00
C TYR A 73 4.05 4.48 6.07
N LEU A 74 4.52 3.54 5.24
CA LEU A 74 5.90 3.05 5.29
C LEU A 74 6.93 4.11 4.93
N TRP A 75 6.66 4.93 3.91
CA TRP A 75 7.64 5.88 3.38
C TRP A 75 7.37 7.33 3.78
N GLY A 76 6.11 7.68 3.99
CA GLY A 76 5.69 9.05 4.33
C GLY A 76 5.76 9.38 5.82
N THR A 77 5.80 8.38 6.70
CA THR A 77 5.90 8.61 8.15
C THR A 77 7.28 8.23 8.69
N GLU A 78 7.79 8.99 9.66
CA GLU A 78 9.03 8.63 10.38
C GLU A 78 8.85 7.34 11.18
N HIS A 79 7.70 7.19 11.83
CA HIS A 79 7.36 5.99 12.60
C HIS A 79 7.32 4.72 11.75
N GLY A 80 6.74 4.78 10.55
CA GLY A 80 6.72 3.66 9.62
C GLY A 80 8.12 3.24 9.18
N ARG A 81 8.99 4.21 8.88
CA ARG A 81 10.39 3.95 8.49
C ARG A 81 11.21 3.37 9.62
N GLU A 82 11.07 3.88 10.84
CA GLU A 82 11.78 3.34 11.99
C GLU A 82 11.38 1.90 12.29
N ARG A 83 10.07 1.61 12.29
CA ARG A 83 9.58 0.24 12.48
C ARG A 83 10.05 -0.69 11.38
N LEU A 84 10.08 -0.22 10.13
CA LEU A 84 10.65 -1.00 9.04
C LEU A 84 12.11 -1.36 9.31
N LEU A 85 12.91 -0.40 9.73
CA LEU A 85 14.34 -0.58 10.05
C LEU A 85 14.54 -1.55 11.22
N GLU A 86 13.69 -1.47 12.24
CA GLU A 86 13.73 -2.35 13.41
C GLU A 86 13.37 -3.80 13.03
N GLN A 87 12.23 -3.98 12.36
CA GLN A 87 11.69 -5.30 12.03
C GLN A 87 12.50 -6.03 10.94
N THR A 88 13.16 -5.29 10.04
CA THR A 88 14.08 -5.87 9.05
C THR A 88 15.49 -6.15 9.62
N GLY A 89 15.75 -5.83 10.89
CA GLY A 89 17.08 -6.00 11.49
C GLY A 89 18.11 -4.98 10.99
N GLY A 90 17.68 -3.91 10.31
CA GLY A 90 18.56 -2.86 9.79
C GLY A 90 19.44 -2.20 10.87
N LYS A 91 18.93 -2.09 12.10
CA LYS A 91 19.71 -1.58 13.24
C LYS A 91 20.91 -2.48 13.58
N ALA A 92 20.79 -3.80 13.40
CA ALA A 92 21.86 -4.76 13.70
C ALA A 92 23.05 -4.67 12.72
N ILE A 93 22.81 -4.20 11.49
CA ILE A 93 23.84 -3.98 10.47
C ILE A 93 24.35 -2.52 10.44
N GLY A 94 24.03 -1.72 11.47
CA GLY A 94 24.46 -0.33 11.60
C GLY A 94 23.72 0.67 10.69
N ARG A 95 22.60 0.29 10.06
CA ARG A 95 21.75 1.27 9.34
C ARG A 95 20.94 2.07 10.34
N THR A 96 20.96 3.40 10.19
CA THR A 96 20.29 4.34 11.11
C THR A 96 19.11 5.07 10.48
N HIS A 97 19.03 5.15 9.15
CA HIS A 97 17.98 5.89 8.45
C HIS A 97 17.61 5.26 7.11
N LEU A 98 16.32 5.15 6.84
CA LEU A 98 15.78 4.73 5.54
C LEU A 98 15.27 5.92 4.73
N SER A 99 15.65 5.99 3.46
CA SER A 99 15.16 6.99 2.52
C SER A 99 14.73 6.33 1.24
N PHE A 100 13.47 6.55 0.85
CA PHE A 100 12.89 5.95 -0.36
C PHE A 100 13.78 6.13 -1.60
N LYS A 101 14.33 7.34 -1.82
CA LYS A 101 15.20 7.61 -2.98
C LYS A 101 16.47 6.75 -2.98
N LYS A 102 17.13 6.62 -1.82
CA LYS A 102 18.37 5.84 -1.70
C LYS A 102 18.09 4.35 -1.91
N GLU A 103 17.04 3.83 -1.29
CA GLU A 103 16.67 2.41 -1.43
C GLU A 103 16.20 2.08 -2.85
N ALA A 104 15.43 2.96 -3.49
CA ALA A 104 14.98 2.76 -4.86
C ALA A 104 16.15 2.74 -5.85
N VAL A 105 17.12 3.65 -5.70
CA VAL A 105 18.34 3.66 -6.54
C VAL A 105 19.17 2.40 -6.30
N ALA A 106 19.34 1.98 -5.04
CA ALA A 106 20.06 0.76 -4.71
C ALA A 106 19.39 -0.48 -5.34
N ALA A 107 18.07 -0.60 -5.24
CA ALA A 107 17.29 -1.69 -5.82
C ALA A 107 17.37 -1.72 -7.36
N MET A 108 17.30 -0.56 -8.02
CA MET A 108 17.47 -0.49 -9.48
C MET A 108 18.89 -0.83 -9.92
N THR A 109 19.89 -0.48 -9.10
CA THR A 109 21.30 -0.76 -9.42
C THR A 109 21.61 -2.25 -9.23
N SER A 110 20.95 -2.95 -8.29
CA SER A 110 21.11 -4.40 -8.11
C SER A 110 20.45 -5.27 -9.19
N LEU A 111 19.64 -4.67 -10.08
CA LEU A 111 19.00 -5.37 -11.20
C LEU A 111 19.86 -5.38 -12.48
N LYS A 112 21.03 -4.72 -12.46
CA LYS A 112 22.04 -4.78 -13.52
C LYS A 112 23.06 -5.87 -13.22
#